data_AF-A0A183ER60-F1
#
_entry.id   AF-A0A183ER60-F1
#
_cell.length_a   1.000
_cell.length_b   1.000
_cell.length_c   1.000
_cell.angle_alpha   90.00
_cell.angle_beta   90.00
_cell.angle_gamma   90.00
#
_symmetry.space_group_name_H-M   'P 1'
#
loop_
_entity.id
_entity.type
_entity.pdbx_description
1 polymer ?
#
loop_
_entity_poly.entity_id
_entity_poly.type
_entity_poly.pdbx_seq_one_letter_code
_entity_poly.pdbx_strand_id
1 'polypeptide(L)' 'MLYTLERGSDNENDNRTDDRKAQCIESKLLKAAYGDLIHPEAPTELCMHLFEGVQLLIRFPKDYPSRLAGFVISKNL' A
#
# COMPACT_ATOMS: atom_id res chain seq x y z
N MET A 1 18.81 -24.83 -20.02
CA MET A 1 17.75 -25.55 -19.29
C MET A 1 16.97 -24.48 -18.52
N LEU A 2 15.84 -24.00 -19.06
CA LEU A 2 14.93 -23.10 -18.35
C LEU A 2 13.89 -23.97 -17.65
N TYR A 3 13.77 -23.86 -16.34
CA TYR A 3 12.71 -24.52 -15.59
C TYR A 3 11.47 -23.64 -15.61
N THR A 4 10.46 -24.07 -16.37
CA THR A 4 9.10 -23.55 -16.29
C THR A 4 8.45 -24.14 -15.04
N LEU A 5 8.24 -23.32 -14.01
CA LEU A 5 7.42 -23.67 -12.86
C LEU A 5 5.95 -23.55 -13.26
N GLU A 6 5.32 -24.69 -13.52
CA GLU A 6 3.86 -24.77 -13.66
C GLU A 6 3.21 -24.37 -12.32
N ARG A 7 2.58 -23.19 -12.29
CA ARG A 7 1.78 -22.75 -11.15
C ARG A 7 0.48 -23.55 -11.14
N GLY A 8 0.41 -24.49 -10.20
CA GLY A 8 -0.84 -25.13 -9.76
C GLY A 8 -1.86 -24.07 -9.33
N SER A 9 -3.09 -24.26 -9.80
CA SER A 9 -4.16 -23.26 -9.86
C SER A 9 -5.03 -23.19 -8.60
N ASP A 10 -4.50 -23.45 -7.39
CA ASP A 10 -5.29 -23.53 -6.15
C ASP A 10 -4.92 -22.48 -5.06
N ASN A 11 -3.98 -21.56 -5.33
CA ASN A 11 -3.36 -20.72 -4.28
C ASN A 11 -3.63 -19.20 -4.36
N GLU A 12 -4.57 -18.73 -5.19
CA GLU A 12 -4.81 -17.28 -5.34
C GLU A 12 -5.57 -16.64 -4.17
N ASN A 13 -6.40 -17.42 -3.45
CA ASN A 13 -7.28 -16.87 -2.42
C ASN A 13 -6.55 -16.61 -1.08
N ASP A 14 -5.55 -17.45 -0.78
CA ASP A 14 -4.74 -17.32 0.44
C ASP A 14 -3.79 -16.11 0.31
N ASN A 15 -3.17 -15.96 -0.85
CA ASN A 15 -2.26 -14.85 -1.15
C ASN A 15 -2.95 -13.47 -1.04
N ARG A 16 -4.19 -13.34 -1.54
CA ARG A 16 -4.95 -12.08 -1.43
C ARG A 16 -5.29 -11.71 0.01
N THR A 17 -5.47 -12.71 0.86
CA THR A 17 -5.77 -12.49 2.28
C THR A 17 -4.52 -11.97 2.99
N ASP A 18 -3.35 -12.49 2.64
CA ASP A 18 -2.07 -12.04 3.19
C ASP A 18 -1.63 -10.68 2.67
N ASP A 19 -1.84 -10.39 1.38
CA ASP A 19 -1.62 -9.07 0.79
C ASP A 19 -2.43 -7.99 1.53
N ARG A 20 -3.71 -8.25 1.79
CA ARG A 20 -4.57 -7.35 2.58
C ARG A 20 -4.12 -7.19 4.03
N LYS A 21 -3.62 -8.26 4.67
CA LYS A 21 -3.05 -8.16 6.02
C LYS A 21 -1.81 -7.26 6.03
N ALA A 22 -0.91 -7.43 5.05
CA ALA A 22 0.30 -6.61 4.93
C ALA A 22 -0.05 -5.12 4.77
N GLN A 23 -0.99 -4.80 3.87
CA GLN A 23 -1.49 -3.43 3.66
C GLN A 23 -2.06 -2.82 4.95
N CYS A 24 -2.85 -3.60 5.70
CA CYS A 24 -3.45 -3.17 6.96
C CYS A 24 -2.41 -2.94 8.06
N ILE A 25 -1.42 -3.83 8.18
CA ILE A 25 -0.33 -3.71 9.16
C ILE A 25 0.48 -2.44 8.87
N GLU A 26 0.90 -2.25 7.62
CA GLU A 26 1.69 -1.09 7.23
C GLU A 26 0.92 0.22 7.42
N SER A 27 -0.36 0.26 7.07
CA SER A 27 -1.21 1.43 7.30
C SER A 27 -1.31 1.79 8.79
N LYS A 28 -1.42 0.80 9.67
CA LYS A 28 -1.42 1.01 11.12
C LYS A 28 -0.07 1.51 11.63
N LEU A 29 1.02 0.95 11.12
CA LEU A 29 2.38 1.38 11.47
C LEU A 29 2.64 2.83 11.04
N LEU A 30 2.28 3.19 9.82
CA LEU A 30 2.41 4.55 9.33
C LEU A 30 1.57 5.53 10.15
N LYS A 31 0.33 5.16 10.48
CA LYS A 31 -0.51 5.98 11.37
C LYS A 31 0.11 6.16 12.76
N ALA A 32 0.70 5.12 13.32
CA ALA A 32 1.38 5.22 14.62
C ALA A 32 2.65 6.07 14.56
N ALA A 33 3.41 5.99 13.46
CA ALA A 33 4.67 6.72 13.29
C ALA A 33 4.48 8.21 13.00
N TYR A 34 3.48 8.55 12.17
CA TYR A 34 3.27 9.92 11.68
C TYR A 34 2.08 10.63 12.31
N GLY A 35 1.29 9.95 13.15
CA GLY A 35 0.21 10.54 13.93
C GLY A 35 -0.76 11.34 13.06
N ASP A 36 -0.95 12.60 13.42
CA ASP A 36 -1.89 13.53 12.75
C ASP A 36 -1.44 13.93 11.34
N LEU A 37 -0.19 13.66 10.95
CA LEU A 37 0.31 13.97 9.61
C LEU A 37 -0.22 12.98 8.57
N ILE A 38 -0.71 11.80 8.95
CA ILE A 38 -1.20 10.80 8.01
C ILE A 38 -2.64 10.38 8.32
N HIS A 39 -3.47 10.30 7.28
CA HIS A 39 -4.86 9.89 7.40
C HIS A 39 -5.24 8.95 6.25
N PRO A 40 -6.18 8.02 6.49
CA PRO A 40 -6.71 7.17 5.44
C PRO A 40 -7.69 7.95 4.56
N GLU A 41 -7.45 7.95 3.26
CA GLU A 41 -8.38 8.45 2.22
C GLU A 41 -9.31 7.34 1.73
N ALA A 42 -8.77 6.11 1.65
CA ALA A 42 -9.51 4.92 1.27
C ALA A 42 -8.89 3.68 1.96
N PRO A 43 -9.55 2.50 1.90
CA PRO A 43 -9.02 1.28 2.54
C PRO A 43 -7.60 0.89 2.12
N THR A 44 -7.18 1.31 0.93
CA THR A 44 -5.86 1.05 0.36
C THR A 44 -5.12 2.34 -0.02
N GLU A 45 -5.57 3.50 0.50
CA GLU A 45 -4.97 4.80 0.20
C GLU A 45 -4.75 5.60 1.49
N LEU A 46 -3.53 6.12 1.65
CA LEU A 46 -3.13 6.98 2.77
C LEU A 46 -2.65 8.31 2.23
N CYS A 47 -3.09 9.41 2.83
CA CYS A 47 -2.59 10.74 2.52
C CYS A 47 -1.75 11.25 3.71
N MET A 48 -0.54 11.70 3.42
CA MET A 48 0.38 12.29 4.38
C MET A 48 0.59 13.77 4.07
N HIS A 49 0.31 14.64 5.03
CA HIS A 49 0.65 16.06 5.01
C HIS A 49 2.10 16.23 5.46
N LEU A 50 2.96 16.75 4.59
CA LEU A 50 4.39 16.89 4.88
C LEU A 50 4.71 18.29 5.44
N PHE A 51 4.65 19.31 4.59
CA PHE A 51 4.94 20.72 4.92
C PHE A 51 4.18 21.63 3.96
N GLU A 52 3.90 22.88 4.36
CA GLU A 52 3.24 23.95 3.58
C GLU A 52 2.55 23.54 2.27
N GLY A 53 1.34 22.97 2.40
CA GLY A 53 0.48 22.63 1.26
C GLY A 53 0.89 21.38 0.47
N VAL A 54 1.99 20.71 0.83
CA VAL A 54 2.47 19.49 0.19
C VAL A 54 1.84 18.25 0.83
N GLN A 55 1.24 17.42 -0.01
CA GLN A 55 0.63 16.15 0.37
C GLN A 55 1.27 15.01 -0.43
N LEU A 56 1.46 13.88 0.22
CA LEU A 56 1.89 12.63 -0.38
C LEU A 56 0.75 11.61 -0.26
N LEU A 57 0.21 11.20 -1.40
CA LEU A 57 -0.76 10.11 -1.48
C LEU A 57 -0.03 8.80 -1.77
N ILE A 58 -0.21 7.83 -0.88
CA ILE A 58 0.33 6.47 -0.95
C ILE A 58 -0.83 5.55 -1.33
N ARG A 59 -0.66 4.75 -2.38
CA ARG A 59 -1.68 3.80 -2.86
C ARG A 59 -1.13 2.38 -2.86
N PHE A 60 -1.76 1.50 -2.10
CA PHE A 60 -1.45 0.08 -2.10
C PHE A 60 -2.24 -0.63 -3.20
N PRO A 61 -1.60 -1.19 -4.24
CA PRO A 61 -2.29 -2.04 -5.20
C PRO A 61 -2.80 -3.31 -4.51
N LYS A 62 -3.79 -3.98 -5.12
CA LYS A 62 -4.38 -5.22 -4.58
C LYS A 62 -3.34 -6.30 -4.29
N ASP A 63 -2.28 -6.32 -5.09
CA ASP A 63 -1.22 -7.33 -5.08
C ASP A 63 0.02 -6.84 -4.30
N TYR A 64 -0.11 -5.79 -3.49
CA TYR A 64 0.93 -5.33 -2.56
C TYR A 64 1.07 -6.35 -1.42
N PRO A 65 2.29 -6.80 -1.07
CA PRO A 65 3.58 -6.17 -1.39
C PRO A 65 4.29 -6.70 -2.65
N SER A 66 3.75 -7.72 -3.32
CA SER A 66 4.34 -8.29 -4.54
C SER A 66 4.44 -7.26 -5.68
N ARG A 67 3.52 -6.29 -5.70
CA ARG A 67 3.58 -5.10 -6.54
C ARG A 67 3.85 -3.86 -5.69
N LEU A 68 4.74 -3.00 -6.16
CA LEU A 68 5.12 -1.76 -5.49
C LEU A 68 3.93 -0.81 -5.29
N ALA A 69 3.92 -0.11 -4.16
CA ALA A 69 2.99 0.97 -3.88
C ALA A 69 3.18 2.14 -4.87
N GLY A 70 2.09 2.84 -5.16
CA GLY A 70 2.11 4.08 -5.94
C GLY A 70 2.26 5.29 -5.02
N PHE A 71 3.00 6.30 -5.47
CA PHE A 71 3.21 7.55 -4.75
C PHE A 71 2.84 8.74 -5.65
N VAL A 72 2.01 9.65 -5.15
CA VAL A 72 1.65 10.89 -5.84
C VAL A 72 1.92 12.06 -4.90
N ILE A 73 2.69 13.04 -5.35
CA ILE A 73 2.95 14.27 -4.60
C ILE A 73 2.09 15.38 -5.20
N SER A 74 1.30 16.04 -4.37
CA SER A 74 0.53 17.23 -4.73
C SER A 74 0.97 18.42 -3.88
N LYS A 75 0.89 19.63 -4.46
CA LYS A 75 1.11 20.88 -3.76
C LYS A 75 -0.09 21.78 -4.00
N ASN A 76 -0.82 22.12 -2.93
CA ASN A 76 -1.86 23.13 -2.98
C ASN A 76 -1.17 24.49 -2.77
N LEU A 77 -1.22 25.34 -3.81
CA LEU A 77 -0.74 26.72 -3.82
C LEU A 77 -1.76 27.67 -3.19
#